data_AF-T0CJF6-F1
#
_entry.id   AF-T0CJF6-F1
#
_cell.length_a   1.000
_cell.length_b   1.000
_cell.length_c   1.000
_cell.angle_alpha   90.00
_cell.angle_beta   90.00
_cell.angle_gamma   90.00
#
_symmetry.space_group_name_H-M   'P 1'
#
loop_
_entity.id
_entity.type
_entity.pdbx_description
1 polymer ?
#
loop_
_entity_poly.entity_id
_entity_poly.type
_entity_poly.pdbx_seq_one_letter_code
_entity_poly.pdbx_strand_id
1 'polypeptide(L)'
;MASYFPKALLYREWKLQRWWMVFCVVAICWAPVWNVLMFLQHKAAASTGVYHENVMVVRQEFWQNFSDSVLYIGGSKGAGSGVGFMAMLVAVVLAVVFVCLDRGQGSLWYSLCGPVSRKALLRTKFFLGSFTLLLAVLIITIVNFVVNGFNPLPVSPGQILLWFVGEFVLLESVFAIAFAVSVCVGNVIAAGLCSLAVPFAPIWLGMLGEEIWVNIVRPTEILPRPGELAEFLSRFSPYSMLYHPVSYNGLFLVWYLALIVLFYMVAQGSFQRARPERFNHLFIFPWVWRAFSVCFSLVVGSFIAATQITNSTDVSFVVWFPISSLIIWGIFYYTSRWMGNRNHREAH
;
A
#
# COMPACT_ATOMS: atom_id res chain seq x y z
N MET A 1 38.32 -5.47 -0.44
CA MET A 1 37.00 -6.00 -0.87
C MET A 1 35.95 -5.50 0.11
N ALA A 2 35.04 -4.63 -0.31
CA ALA A 2 33.93 -4.19 0.56
C ALA A 2 32.91 -5.34 0.66
N SER A 3 32.57 -5.78 1.88
CA SER A 3 31.59 -6.84 2.08
C SER A 3 30.24 -6.46 1.47
N TYR A 4 29.57 -7.40 0.80
CA TYR A 4 28.24 -7.21 0.20
C TYR A 4 27.19 -6.72 1.22
N PHE A 5 27.39 -7.04 2.51
CA PHE A 5 26.54 -6.62 3.63
C PHE A 5 27.39 -5.99 4.76
N PRO A 6 27.43 -4.64 4.88
CA PRO A 6 28.17 -3.99 5.95
C PRO A 6 27.46 -4.24 7.30
N LYS A 7 27.95 -5.23 8.07
CA LYS A 7 27.38 -5.63 9.38
C LYS A 7 27.20 -4.44 10.34
N ALA A 8 28.16 -3.52 10.35
CA ALA A 8 28.12 -2.32 11.18
C ALA A 8 26.96 -1.38 10.80
N LEU A 9 26.67 -1.25 9.49
CA LEU A 9 25.54 -0.46 9.01
C LEU A 9 24.21 -1.11 9.40
N LEU A 10 24.09 -2.43 9.20
CA LEU A 10 22.90 -3.19 9.58
C LEU A 10 22.60 -3.03 11.07
N TYR A 11 23.60 -3.19 11.94
CA TYR A 11 23.44 -3.03 13.38
C TYR A 11 23.02 -1.61 13.76
N ARG A 12 23.60 -0.59 13.12
CA ARG A 12 23.25 0.82 13.35
C ARG A 12 21.79 1.09 12.96
N GLU A 13 21.39 0.72 11.75
CA GLU A 13 20.03 0.93 11.25
C GLU A 13 19.01 0.17 12.11
N TRP A 14 19.32 -1.08 12.48
CA TRP A 14 18.51 -1.86 13.40
C TRP A 14 18.33 -1.15 14.75
N LYS A 15 19.42 -0.65 15.35
CA LYS A 15 19.36 0.02 16.66
C LYS A 15 18.50 1.28 16.63
N LEU A 16 18.55 2.02 15.52
CA LEU A 16 17.73 3.23 15.33
C LEU A 16 16.25 2.90 15.15
N GLN A 17 15.94 1.83 14.41
CA GLN A 17 14.57 1.52 13.99
C GLN A 17 13.89 0.42 14.82
N ARG A 18 14.59 -0.19 15.80
CA ARG A 18 14.11 -1.36 16.56
C ARG A 18 12.73 -1.19 17.17
N TRP A 19 12.43 -0.02 17.74
CA TRP A 19 11.13 0.21 18.38
C TRP A 19 10.00 0.31 17.36
N TRP A 20 10.26 0.89 16.19
CA TRP A 20 9.31 0.88 15.09
C TRP A 20 9.09 -0.52 14.52
N MET A 21 10.16 -1.33 14.41
CA MET A 21 10.03 -2.73 14.00
C MET A 21 9.17 -3.53 14.99
N VAL A 22 9.44 -3.42 16.29
CA VAL A 22 8.64 -4.08 17.34
C VAL A 22 7.18 -3.62 17.29
N PHE A 23 6.94 -2.31 17.20
CA PHE A 23 5.59 -1.76 17.08
C PHE A 23 4.85 -2.33 15.86
N CYS A 24 5.50 -2.38 14.69
CA CYS A 24 4.90 -2.90 13.46
C CYS A 24 4.57 -4.40 13.59
N VAL A 25 5.49 -5.20 14.16
CA VAL A 25 5.24 -6.63 14.40
C VAL A 25 4.03 -6.82 15.32
N VAL A 26 3.96 -6.08 16.43
CA VAL A 26 2.83 -6.15 17.37
C VAL A 26 1.52 -5.72 16.69
N ALA A 27 1.53 -4.64 15.93
CA ALA A 27 0.34 -4.13 15.23
C ALA A 27 -0.16 -5.11 14.16
N ILE A 28 0.74 -5.74 13.40
CA ILE A 28 0.41 -6.81 12.44
C ILE A 28 -0.17 -8.03 13.17
N CYS A 29 0.46 -8.45 14.27
CA CYS A 29 0.01 -9.61 15.04
C CYS A 29 -1.27 -9.34 15.88
N TRP A 30 -1.77 -8.10 15.92
CA TRP A 30 -2.94 -7.76 16.72
C TRP A 30 -4.24 -8.39 16.17
N ALA A 31 -4.36 -8.51 14.84
CA ALA A 31 -5.55 -9.06 14.19
C ALA A 31 -5.95 -10.47 14.72
N PRO A 32 -5.06 -11.49 14.74
CA PRO A 32 -5.42 -12.80 15.28
C PRO A 32 -5.73 -12.76 16.79
N VAL A 33 -5.04 -11.90 17.56
CA VAL A 33 -5.31 -11.72 19.00
C VAL A 33 -6.72 -11.18 19.22
N TRP A 34 -7.12 -10.18 18.45
CA TRP A 34 -8.46 -9.59 18.50
C TRP A 34 -9.55 -10.62 18.19
N ASN A 35 -9.36 -11.45 17.17
CA ASN A 35 -10.34 -12.50 16.81
C ASN A 35 -10.54 -13.52 17.93
N VAL A 36 -9.46 -13.93 18.60
CA VAL A 36 -9.53 -14.84 19.75
C VAL A 36 -10.23 -14.17 20.94
N LEU A 37 -9.94 -12.90 21.21
CA LEU A 37 -10.59 -12.13 22.29
C LEU A 37 -12.10 -11.98 22.03
N MET A 38 -12.49 -11.64 20.80
CA MET A 38 -13.90 -11.52 20.41
C MET A 38 -14.64 -12.85 20.57
N PHE A 39 -14.01 -13.97 20.20
CA PHE A 39 -14.57 -15.30 20.44
C PHE A 39 -14.78 -15.61 21.93
N LEU A 40 -13.78 -15.30 22.77
CA LEU A 40 -13.90 -15.49 24.22
C LEU A 40 -15.01 -14.63 24.82
N GLN A 41 -15.15 -13.39 24.37
CA GLN A 41 -16.23 -12.49 24.81
C GLN A 41 -17.62 -13.01 24.40
N HIS A 42 -17.80 -13.43 23.14
CA HIS A 42 -19.09 -13.96 22.67
C HIS A 42 -19.45 -15.26 23.40
N LYS A 43 -18.46 -16.13 23.63
CA LYS A 43 -18.65 -17.35 24.42
C LYS A 43 -19.06 -17.05 25.86
N ALA A 44 -18.42 -16.07 26.50
CA ALA A 44 -18.76 -15.64 27.85
C ALA A 44 -20.19 -15.06 27.90
N ALA A 45 -20.56 -14.20 26.95
CA ALA A 45 -21.88 -13.58 26.87
C ALA A 45 -23.02 -14.59 26.59
N ALA A 46 -22.76 -15.60 25.77
CA ALA A 46 -23.69 -16.71 25.54
C ALA A 46 -23.85 -17.60 26.79
N SER A 47 -22.79 -17.77 27.58
CA SER A 47 -22.84 -18.56 28.82
C SER A 47 -23.56 -17.86 29.98
N THR A 48 -23.60 -16.53 29.99
CA THR A 48 -24.30 -15.73 31.01
C THR A 48 -25.78 -15.46 30.67
N GLY A 49 -26.27 -15.98 29.54
CA GLY A 49 -27.68 -15.84 29.11
C GLY A 49 -28.07 -14.44 28.63
N VAL A 50 -27.09 -13.56 28.37
CA VAL A 50 -27.34 -12.19 27.86
C VAL A 50 -27.73 -12.21 26.38
N TYR A 51 -27.27 -13.21 25.65
CA TYR A 51 -27.69 -13.51 24.28
C TYR A 51 -28.30 -14.91 24.22
N HIS A 52 -29.47 -15.06 23.61
CA HIS A 52 -30.11 -16.36 23.34
C HIS A 52 -29.42 -17.13 22.18
N GLU A 53 -28.22 -16.73 21.77
CA GLU A 53 -27.48 -17.45 20.75
C GLU A 53 -26.90 -18.75 21.31
N ASN A 54 -27.15 -19.85 20.60
CA ASN A 54 -26.58 -21.15 20.92
C ASN A 54 -25.04 -21.06 20.86
N VAL A 55 -24.36 -21.41 21.95
CA VAL A 55 -22.89 -21.47 22.06
C VAL A 55 -22.26 -22.29 20.91
N MET A 56 -22.97 -23.28 20.40
CA MET A 56 -22.56 -24.11 19.26
C MET A 56 -22.45 -23.31 17.95
N VAL A 57 -23.33 -22.32 17.73
CA VAL A 57 -23.33 -21.46 16.55
C VAL A 57 -22.11 -20.53 16.57
N VAL A 58 -21.87 -19.85 17.70
CA VAL A 58 -20.68 -18.98 17.90
C VAL A 58 -19.38 -19.76 17.69
N ARG A 59 -19.34 -21.01 18.17
CA ARG A 59 -18.19 -21.89 17.96
C ARG A 59 -18.01 -22.25 16.48
N GLN A 60 -19.09 -22.61 15.79
CA GLN A 60 -19.04 -22.98 14.37
C GLN A 60 -18.60 -21.79 13.50
N GLU A 61 -19.14 -20.59 13.74
CA GLU A 61 -18.77 -19.37 13.04
C GLU A 61 -17.30 -19.02 13.25
N PHE A 62 -16.77 -19.15 14.47
CA PHE A 62 -15.35 -18.92 14.73
C PHE A 62 -14.45 -19.85 13.90
N TRP A 63 -14.73 -21.15 13.87
CA TRP A 63 -13.92 -22.11 13.12
C TRP A 63 -14.06 -21.95 11.61
N GLN A 64 -15.24 -21.56 11.14
CA GLN A 64 -15.46 -21.24 9.74
C GLN A 64 -14.69 -19.98 9.34
N ASN A 65 -14.78 -18.90 10.12
CA ASN A 65 -14.02 -17.67 9.91
C ASN A 65 -12.51 -17.91 9.96
N PHE A 66 -12.03 -18.74 10.89
CA PHE A 66 -10.62 -19.15 10.94
C PHE A 66 -10.21 -19.90 9.67
N SER A 67 -11.01 -20.89 9.26
CA SER A 67 -10.68 -21.71 8.07
C SER A 67 -10.67 -20.84 6.81
N ASP A 68 -11.67 -19.95 6.65
CA ASP A 68 -11.73 -18.98 5.57
C ASP A 68 -10.54 -18.01 5.61
N SER A 69 -10.11 -17.59 6.80
CA SER A 69 -8.95 -16.68 6.95
C SER A 69 -7.63 -17.26 6.45
N VAL A 70 -7.48 -18.58 6.52
CA VAL A 70 -6.30 -19.30 6.02
C VAL A 70 -6.44 -19.62 4.53
N LEU A 71 -7.66 -19.91 4.06
CA LEU A 71 -7.91 -20.28 2.67
C LEU A 71 -7.85 -19.11 1.68
N TYR A 72 -8.11 -17.89 2.14
CA TYR A 72 -8.10 -16.67 1.32
C TYR A 72 -6.91 -15.76 1.69
N ILE A 73 -6.27 -15.19 0.67
CA ILE A 73 -5.28 -14.10 0.83
C ILE A 73 -6.06 -12.78 0.86
N GLY A 74 -5.69 -11.90 1.78
CA GLY A 74 -6.34 -10.60 1.90
C GLY A 74 -7.75 -10.67 2.49
N GLY A 75 -8.24 -9.50 2.90
CA GLY A 75 -9.52 -9.34 3.58
C GLY A 75 -10.69 -9.25 2.60
N SER A 76 -11.76 -10.03 2.89
CA SER A 76 -13.17 -9.59 2.92
C SER A 76 -14.16 -10.71 2.54
N LYS A 77 -14.37 -11.66 3.46
CA LYS A 77 -15.70 -12.25 3.71
C LYS A 77 -15.85 -12.38 5.21
N GLY A 78 -16.58 -11.44 5.82
CA GLY A 78 -16.60 -11.30 7.28
C GLY A 78 -15.30 -10.70 7.83
N ALA A 79 -15.37 -10.12 9.01
CA ALA A 79 -14.31 -9.34 9.64
C ALA A 79 -13.06 -10.15 10.10
N GLY A 80 -12.67 -11.21 9.37
CA GLY A 80 -11.67 -12.16 9.86
C GLY A 80 -10.69 -12.77 8.84
N SER A 81 -10.73 -12.46 7.54
CA SER A 81 -9.80 -13.07 6.58
C SER A 81 -8.50 -12.27 6.35
N GLY A 82 -7.33 -12.90 6.50
CA GLY A 82 -5.99 -12.27 6.36
C GLY A 82 -5.56 -11.36 7.52
N VAL A 83 -4.35 -10.79 7.46
CA VAL A 83 -3.88 -9.80 8.46
C VAL A 83 -4.60 -8.45 8.27
N GLY A 84 -5.29 -8.28 7.14
CA GLY A 84 -6.28 -7.23 6.89
C GLY A 84 -5.68 -5.85 6.57
N PHE A 85 -6.56 -4.85 6.44
CA PHE A 85 -6.20 -3.46 6.10
C PHE A 85 -5.13 -2.87 7.02
N MET A 86 -5.22 -3.18 8.32
CA MET A 86 -4.25 -2.69 9.31
C MET A 86 -2.83 -3.17 9.01
N ALA A 87 -2.65 -4.40 8.54
CA ALA A 87 -1.34 -4.92 8.17
C ALA A 87 -0.71 -4.16 7.01
N MET A 88 -1.54 -3.85 6.00
CA MET A 88 -1.09 -3.08 4.84
C MET A 88 -0.75 -1.64 5.24
N LEU A 89 -1.55 -1.00 6.09
CA LEU A 89 -1.23 0.31 6.65
C LEU A 89 0.08 0.29 7.44
N VAL A 90 0.30 -0.74 8.26
CA VAL A 90 1.53 -0.90 9.03
C VAL A 90 2.73 -1.12 8.11
N ALA A 91 2.58 -1.88 7.01
CA ALA A 91 3.63 -2.04 6.00
C ALA A 91 3.99 -0.69 5.32
N VAL A 92 2.99 0.16 5.04
CA VAL A 92 3.22 1.52 4.54
C VAL A 92 3.94 2.36 5.58
N VAL A 93 3.49 2.36 6.84
CA VAL A 93 4.12 3.12 7.93
C VAL A 93 5.58 2.69 8.09
N LEU A 94 5.86 1.38 8.07
CA LEU A 94 7.21 0.83 8.16
C LEU A 94 8.10 1.38 7.03
N ALA A 95 7.64 1.33 5.78
CA ALA A 95 8.37 1.87 4.63
C ALA A 95 8.64 3.37 4.74
N VAL A 96 7.63 4.15 5.12
CA VAL A 96 7.70 5.60 5.26
C VAL A 96 8.65 5.99 6.38
N VAL A 97 8.55 5.35 7.55
CA VAL A 97 9.44 5.61 8.68
C VAL A 97 10.89 5.31 8.30
N PHE A 98 11.13 4.18 7.63
CA PHE A 98 12.49 3.74 7.32
C PHE A 98 13.27 4.71 6.41
N VAL A 99 12.56 5.48 5.59
CA VAL A 99 13.14 6.39 4.61
C VAL A 99 12.97 7.86 4.99
N CYS A 100 11.76 8.28 5.37
CA CYS A 100 11.40 9.68 5.56
C CYS A 100 11.69 10.18 6.99
N LEU A 101 11.61 9.33 8.02
CA LEU A 101 11.90 9.75 9.40
C LEU A 101 13.40 10.08 9.56
N ASP A 102 14.27 9.26 8.98
CA ASP A 102 15.72 9.50 8.94
C ASP A 102 16.10 10.79 8.22
N ARG A 103 15.30 11.19 7.21
CA ARG A 103 15.45 12.46 6.49
C ARG A 103 15.01 13.64 7.35
N GLY A 104 13.84 13.55 7.97
CA GLY A 104 13.29 14.62 8.82
C GLY A 104 14.18 14.94 10.02
N GLN A 105 14.94 13.96 10.52
CA GLN A 105 15.90 14.14 11.62
C GLN A 105 17.31 14.53 11.16
N GLY A 106 17.56 14.69 9.86
CA GLY A 106 18.89 14.99 9.30
C GLY A 106 19.90 13.84 9.39
N SER A 107 19.54 12.72 10.03
CA SER A 107 20.41 11.55 10.23
C SER A 107 20.90 10.92 8.91
N LEU A 108 20.08 11.02 7.85
CA LEU A 108 20.44 10.52 6.52
C LEU A 108 21.66 11.26 5.96
N TRP A 109 21.79 12.56 6.23
CA TRP A 109 22.91 13.36 5.73
C TRP A 109 24.22 12.90 6.37
N TYR A 110 24.22 12.70 7.70
CA TYR A 110 25.36 12.15 8.45
C TYR A 110 25.76 10.75 7.97
N SER A 111 24.79 9.88 7.67
CA SER A 111 25.05 8.54 7.10
C SER A 111 25.70 8.59 5.72
N LEU A 112 25.32 9.57 4.90
CA LEU A 112 25.83 9.72 3.53
C LEU A 112 27.22 10.35 3.46
N CYS A 113 27.64 11.06 4.51
CA CYS A 113 29.02 11.56 4.65
C CYS A 113 30.02 10.51 5.11
N GLY A 114 29.54 9.37 5.63
CA GLY A 114 30.40 8.26 6.00
C GLY A 114 30.88 7.45 4.78
N PRO A 115 31.74 6.43 4.99
CA PRO A 115 32.28 5.56 3.94
C PRO A 115 31.25 4.53 3.43
N VAL A 116 29.97 4.90 3.36
CA VAL A 116 28.86 4.00 3.04
C VAL A 116 28.24 4.39 1.71
N SER A 117 28.14 3.43 0.79
CA SER A 117 27.47 3.67 -0.49
C SER A 117 25.96 3.84 -0.30
N ARG A 118 25.35 4.76 -1.08
CA ARG A 118 23.90 4.95 -1.13
C ARG A 118 23.12 3.66 -1.41
N LYS A 119 23.68 2.79 -2.27
CA LYS A 119 23.10 1.49 -2.59
C LYS A 119 23.08 0.56 -1.38
N ALA A 120 24.18 0.51 -0.62
CA ALA A 120 24.27 -0.33 0.59
C ALA A 120 23.31 0.14 1.68
N LEU A 121 23.16 1.46 1.87
CA LEU A 121 22.20 2.04 2.81
C LEU A 121 20.76 1.65 2.46
N LEU A 122 20.35 1.87 1.21
CA LEU A 122 19.00 1.55 0.77
C LEU A 122 18.70 0.04 0.85
N ARG A 123 19.66 -0.80 0.46
CA ARG A 123 19.59 -2.26 0.60
C ARG A 123 19.36 -2.70 2.04
N THR A 124 20.10 -2.10 2.97
CA THR A 124 20.01 -2.43 4.39
C THR A 124 18.64 -2.08 4.94
N LYS A 125 18.11 -0.90 4.59
CA LYS A 125 16.77 -0.46 5.01
C LYS A 125 15.68 -1.35 4.43
N PHE A 126 15.75 -1.64 3.13
CA PHE A 126 14.80 -2.54 2.49
C PHE A 126 14.82 -3.92 3.16
N PHE A 127 16.01 -4.51 3.34
CA PHE A 127 16.18 -5.81 4.00
C PHE A 127 15.63 -5.84 5.43
N LEU A 128 15.89 -4.82 6.25
CA LEU A 128 15.35 -4.73 7.61
C LEU A 128 13.81 -4.66 7.60
N GLY A 129 13.23 -3.94 6.63
CA GLY A 129 11.79 -3.84 6.48
C GLY A 129 11.18 -5.18 6.08
N SER A 130 11.72 -5.81 5.03
CA SER A 130 11.29 -7.15 4.58
C SER A 130 11.44 -8.20 5.67
N PHE A 131 12.54 -8.17 6.43
CA PHE A 131 12.76 -9.08 7.55
C PHE A 131 11.74 -8.87 8.67
N THR A 132 11.36 -7.62 8.96
CA THR A 132 10.32 -7.30 9.95
C THR A 132 8.97 -7.86 9.54
N LEU A 133 8.59 -7.70 8.26
CA LEU A 133 7.35 -8.27 7.72
C LEU A 133 7.39 -9.81 7.75
N LEU A 134 8.49 -10.41 7.32
CA LEU A 134 8.68 -11.86 7.36
C LEU A 134 8.50 -12.41 8.77
N LEU A 135 9.12 -11.77 9.77
CA LEU A 135 9.00 -12.16 11.17
C LEU A 135 7.55 -12.06 11.66
N ALA A 136 6.85 -10.97 11.32
CA ALA A 136 5.46 -10.77 11.73
C ALA A 136 4.53 -11.85 11.13
N VAL A 137 4.65 -12.12 9.82
CA VAL A 137 3.84 -13.16 9.16
C VAL A 137 4.21 -14.55 9.67
N LEU A 138 5.49 -14.82 9.98
CA LEU A 138 5.92 -16.07 10.59
C LEU A 138 5.29 -16.29 11.96
N ILE A 139 5.24 -15.27 12.81
CA ILE A 139 4.58 -15.35 14.13
C ILE A 139 3.11 -15.70 13.96
N ILE A 140 2.40 -15.03 13.05
CA ILE A 140 0.98 -15.32 12.79
C ILE A 140 0.81 -16.74 12.24
N THR A 141 1.71 -17.20 11.39
CA THR A 141 1.70 -18.57 10.86
C THR A 141 1.84 -19.60 11.98
N ILE A 142 2.73 -19.37 12.94
CA ILE A 142 2.87 -20.23 14.13
C ILE A 142 1.57 -20.23 14.94
N VAL A 143 0.95 -19.07 15.16
CA VAL A 143 -0.35 -18.97 15.84
C VAL A 143 -1.42 -19.76 15.07
N ASN A 144 -1.48 -19.64 13.74
CA ASN A 144 -2.42 -20.38 12.90
C ASN A 144 -2.21 -21.89 13.01
N PHE A 145 -0.97 -22.38 13.06
CA PHE A 145 -0.70 -23.80 13.30
C PHE A 145 -1.23 -24.26 14.65
N VAL A 146 -1.01 -23.48 15.72
CA VAL A 146 -1.49 -23.81 17.07
C VAL A 146 -3.02 -23.82 17.12
N VAL A 147 -3.67 -22.78 16.58
CA VAL A 147 -5.14 -22.67 16.55
C VAL A 147 -5.76 -23.78 15.72
N ASN A 148 -5.17 -24.13 14.57
CA ASN A 148 -5.64 -25.20 13.72
C ASN A 148 -5.60 -26.58 14.41
N GLY A 149 -4.68 -26.79 15.36
CA GLY A 149 -4.64 -28.00 16.18
C GLY A 149 -5.89 -28.25 17.03
N PHE A 150 -6.68 -27.21 17.28
CA PHE A 150 -7.95 -27.29 18.03
C PHE A 150 -9.20 -27.20 17.13
N ASN A 151 -9.01 -27.04 15.81
CA ASN A 151 -10.10 -26.89 14.85
C ASN A 151 -10.78 -28.26 14.62
N PRO A 152 -12.12 -28.37 14.78
CA PRO A 152 -12.85 -29.61 14.49
C PRO A 152 -12.77 -30.04 13.02
N LEU A 153 -12.50 -29.11 12.10
CA LEU A 153 -12.26 -29.35 10.68
C LEU A 153 -10.92 -28.72 10.29
N PRO A 154 -9.80 -29.38 10.61
CA PRO A 154 -8.48 -28.78 10.46
C PRO A 154 -8.16 -28.50 8.99
N VAL A 155 -7.60 -27.33 8.75
CA VAL A 155 -7.05 -26.92 7.46
C VAL A 155 -5.73 -27.65 7.23
N SER A 156 -5.41 -28.00 5.99
CA SER A 156 -4.17 -28.72 5.70
C SER A 156 -2.93 -27.86 6.00
N PRO A 157 -1.81 -28.43 6.47
CA PRO A 157 -0.55 -27.70 6.66
C PRO A 157 -0.05 -26.99 5.39
N GLY A 158 -0.29 -27.61 4.22
CA GLY A 158 0.06 -27.02 2.93
C GLY A 158 -0.69 -25.71 2.65
N GLN A 159 -1.97 -25.61 3.02
CA GLN A 159 -2.75 -24.38 2.89
C GLN A 159 -2.24 -23.27 3.83
N ILE A 160 -1.82 -23.61 5.05
CA ILE A 160 -1.22 -22.63 5.98
C ILE A 160 0.13 -22.12 5.44
N LEU A 161 0.92 -22.97 4.80
CA LEU A 161 2.18 -22.55 4.15
C LEU A 161 1.93 -21.68 2.92
N LEU A 162 0.92 -22.00 2.10
CA LEU A 162 0.49 -21.13 1.01
C LEU A 162 0.03 -19.77 1.54
N TRP A 163 -0.74 -19.76 2.65
CA TRP A 163 -1.07 -18.58 3.45
C TRP A 163 0.12 -17.73 3.81
N PHE A 164 1.14 -18.32 4.43
CA PHE A 164 2.37 -17.63 4.78
C PHE A 164 3.04 -16.95 3.58
N VAL A 165 3.21 -17.69 2.46
CA VAL A 165 3.89 -17.15 1.28
C VAL A 165 3.06 -16.05 0.61
N GLY A 166 1.76 -16.28 0.43
CA GLY A 166 0.84 -15.34 -0.19
C GLY A 166 0.78 -14.01 0.57
N GLU A 167 0.58 -14.08 1.89
CA GLU A 167 0.48 -12.91 2.74
C GLU A 167 1.80 -12.14 2.82
N PHE A 168 2.94 -12.84 2.92
CA PHE A 168 4.25 -12.20 2.90
C PHE A 168 4.51 -11.47 1.59
N VAL A 169 4.26 -12.11 0.45
CA VAL A 169 4.45 -11.49 -0.88
C VAL A 169 3.52 -10.28 -1.06
N LEU A 170 2.28 -10.37 -0.59
CA LEU A 170 1.34 -9.26 -0.64
C LEU A 170 1.85 -8.06 0.18
N LEU A 171 2.18 -8.26 1.45
CA LEU A 171 2.68 -7.20 2.33
C LEU A 171 4.01 -6.62 1.83
N GLU A 172 4.91 -7.47 1.33
CA GLU A 172 6.18 -7.05 0.76
C GLU A 172 5.97 -6.21 -0.51
N SER A 173 4.95 -6.50 -1.33
CA SER A 173 4.62 -5.68 -2.50
C SER A 173 4.12 -4.29 -2.11
N VAL A 174 3.26 -4.19 -1.09
CA VAL A 174 2.78 -2.92 -0.53
C VAL A 174 3.96 -2.13 0.05
N PHE A 175 4.82 -2.80 0.83
CA PHE A 175 6.03 -2.21 1.38
C PHE A 175 6.97 -1.69 0.29
N ALA A 176 7.23 -2.48 -0.75
CA ALA A 176 8.13 -2.08 -1.85
C ALA A 176 7.62 -0.85 -2.59
N ILE A 177 6.31 -0.78 -2.87
CA ILE A 177 5.68 0.41 -3.47
C ILE A 177 5.82 1.62 -2.55
N ALA A 178 5.43 1.48 -1.28
CA ALA A 178 5.50 2.55 -0.29
C ALA A 178 6.95 3.03 -0.07
N PHE A 179 7.91 2.11 -0.11
CA PHE A 179 9.33 2.40 0.04
C PHE A 179 9.85 3.20 -1.16
N ALA A 180 9.46 2.83 -2.38
CA ALA A 180 9.80 3.58 -3.59
C ALA A 180 9.19 4.98 -3.59
N VAL A 181 7.92 5.12 -3.18
CA VAL A 181 7.25 6.42 -3.03
C VAL A 181 7.97 7.27 -1.98
N SER A 182 8.29 6.69 -0.84
CA SER A 182 9.02 7.36 0.25
C SER A 182 10.43 7.78 -0.17
N VAL A 183 11.07 7.08 -1.11
CA VAL A 183 12.32 7.53 -1.70
C VAL A 183 12.15 8.80 -2.55
N CYS A 184 11.01 8.98 -3.19
CA CYS A 184 10.72 10.10 -4.11
C CYS A 184 10.07 11.32 -3.42
N VAL A 185 9.41 11.11 -2.29
CA VAL A 185 8.70 12.14 -1.51
C VAL A 185 9.51 12.46 -0.24
N GLY A 186 9.82 13.74 -0.01
CA GLY A 186 10.70 14.16 1.08
C GLY A 186 9.98 14.26 2.43
N ASN A 187 8.66 14.50 2.43
CA ASN A 187 7.85 14.67 3.64
C ASN A 187 7.18 13.35 4.07
N VAL A 188 7.22 13.03 5.36
CA VAL A 188 6.64 11.81 5.97
C VAL A 188 5.13 11.69 5.68
N ILE A 189 4.36 12.75 5.89
CA ILE A 189 2.90 12.76 5.71
C ILE A 189 2.56 12.60 4.23
N ALA A 190 3.22 13.37 3.36
CA ALA A 190 3.00 13.27 1.91
C ALA A 190 3.41 11.90 1.38
N ALA A 191 4.51 11.32 1.88
CA ALA A 191 4.95 9.98 1.51
C ALA A 191 3.91 8.94 1.92
N GLY A 192 3.33 9.05 3.12
CA GLY A 192 2.22 8.21 3.58
C GLY A 192 1.02 8.29 2.65
N LEU A 193 0.52 9.50 2.38
CA LEU A 193 -0.64 9.71 1.49
C LEU A 193 -0.39 9.19 0.07
N CYS A 194 0.77 9.48 -0.51
CA CYS A 194 1.13 8.97 -1.84
C CYS A 194 1.30 7.45 -1.85
N SER A 195 1.81 6.85 -0.77
CA SER A 195 1.98 5.39 -0.66
C SER A 195 0.65 4.66 -0.52
N LEU A 196 -0.38 5.33 0.00
CA LEU A 196 -1.76 4.85 -0.08
C LEU A 196 -2.30 5.05 -1.49
N ALA A 197 -2.15 6.22 -2.10
CA ALA A 197 -2.75 6.51 -3.41
C ALA A 197 -2.18 5.64 -4.56
N VAL A 198 -0.88 5.37 -4.60
CA VAL A 198 -0.22 4.72 -5.75
C VAL A 198 -0.73 3.30 -6.01
N PRO A 199 -0.82 2.40 -5.02
CA PRO A 199 -1.38 1.07 -5.27
C PRO A 199 -2.90 1.10 -5.54
N PHE A 200 -3.64 2.17 -5.19
CA PHE A 200 -5.04 2.34 -5.63
C PHE A 200 -5.18 2.80 -7.09
N ALA A 201 -4.11 3.26 -7.74
CA ALA A 201 -4.18 3.83 -9.10
C ALA A 201 -4.83 2.90 -10.15
N PRO A 202 -4.59 1.57 -10.18
CA PRO A 202 -5.26 0.68 -11.14
C PRO A 202 -6.79 0.69 -11.00
N ILE A 203 -7.29 0.81 -9.77
CA ILE A 203 -8.74 0.87 -9.49
C ILE A 203 -9.32 2.18 -10.03
N TRP A 204 -8.67 3.30 -9.71
CA TRP A 204 -9.08 4.63 -10.20
C TRP A 204 -9.03 4.73 -11.73
N LEU A 205 -7.99 4.18 -12.36
CA LEU A 205 -7.88 4.14 -13.82
C LEU A 205 -8.97 3.29 -14.47
N GLY A 206 -9.36 2.19 -13.84
CA GLY A 206 -10.49 1.38 -14.30
C GLY A 206 -11.82 2.12 -14.19
N MET A 207 -12.09 2.76 -13.05
CA MET A 207 -13.29 3.59 -12.87
C MET A 207 -13.35 4.74 -13.88
N LEU A 208 -12.24 5.47 -14.07
CA LEU A 208 -12.15 6.55 -15.05
C LEU A 208 -12.31 6.04 -16.49
N GLY A 209 -11.70 4.91 -16.82
CA GLY A 209 -11.81 4.29 -18.14
C GLY A 209 -13.24 3.88 -18.48
N GLU A 210 -13.97 3.31 -17.51
CA GLU A 210 -15.39 2.98 -17.66
C GLU A 210 -16.25 4.22 -17.82
N GLU A 211 -16.03 5.24 -16.99
CA GLU A 211 -16.79 6.50 -17.06
C GLU A 211 -16.58 7.20 -18.40
N ILE A 212 -15.35 7.23 -18.92
CA ILE A 212 -15.03 7.72 -20.27
C ILE A 212 -15.72 6.88 -21.35
N TRP A 213 -15.68 5.55 -21.23
CA TRP A 213 -16.23 4.66 -22.26
C TRP A 213 -17.76 4.73 -22.35
N VAL A 214 -18.44 4.66 -21.20
CA VAL A 214 -19.91 4.69 -21.09
C VAL A 214 -20.46 6.05 -21.56
N ASN A 215 -19.77 7.14 -21.22
CA ASN A 215 -20.27 8.48 -21.47
C ASN A 215 -19.81 9.10 -22.81
N ILE A 216 -18.68 8.70 -23.38
CA ILE A 216 -18.09 9.34 -24.57
C ILE A 216 -18.18 8.47 -25.83
N VAL A 217 -17.95 7.16 -25.73
CA VAL A 217 -17.63 6.34 -26.90
C VAL A 217 -18.88 5.75 -27.55
N ARG A 218 -19.75 5.04 -26.82
CA ARG A 218 -21.03 4.53 -27.34
C ARG A 218 -22.05 4.23 -26.23
N PRO A 219 -23.18 4.97 -26.14
CA PRO A 219 -24.22 4.70 -25.14
C PRO A 219 -25.13 3.50 -25.46
N THR A 220 -25.02 2.86 -26.64
CA THR A 220 -26.12 2.00 -27.14
C THR A 220 -25.84 0.54 -27.44
N GLU A 221 -24.62 -0.01 -27.39
CA GLU A 221 -24.46 -1.46 -27.68
C GLU A 221 -23.40 -2.18 -26.83
N ILE A 222 -23.91 -3.13 -26.03
CA ILE A 222 -23.38 -4.46 -25.69
C ILE A 222 -21.86 -4.57 -25.55
N LEU A 223 -21.36 -4.20 -24.38
CA LEU A 223 -20.13 -4.74 -23.78
C LEU A 223 -20.27 -4.62 -22.25
N PRO A 224 -19.41 -5.28 -21.46
CA PRO A 224 -19.79 -6.04 -20.26
C PRO A 224 -20.35 -5.14 -19.16
N ARG A 225 -20.98 -5.74 -18.14
CA ARG A 225 -21.67 -4.97 -17.09
C ARG A 225 -20.79 -3.83 -16.56
N PRO A 226 -21.35 -2.63 -16.31
CA PRO A 226 -20.60 -1.54 -15.67
C PRO A 226 -19.93 -2.08 -14.40
N GLY A 227 -18.60 -1.91 -14.30
CA GLY A 227 -17.77 -2.45 -13.23
C GLY A 227 -16.77 -3.54 -13.65
N GLU A 228 -16.87 -4.17 -14.81
CA GLU A 228 -15.98 -5.29 -15.18
C GLU A 228 -14.52 -4.88 -15.46
N LEU A 229 -14.27 -3.70 -16.04
CA LEU A 229 -12.91 -3.19 -16.28
C LEU A 229 -12.29 -2.71 -14.97
N ALA A 230 -13.07 -2.02 -14.13
CA ALA A 230 -12.65 -1.62 -12.79
C ALA A 230 -12.36 -2.85 -11.93
N GLU A 231 -13.19 -3.89 -11.98
CA GLU A 231 -12.97 -5.16 -11.30
C GLU A 231 -11.72 -5.87 -11.84
N PHE A 232 -11.55 -5.96 -13.17
CA PHE A 232 -10.38 -6.57 -13.78
C PHE A 232 -9.07 -5.85 -13.40
N LEU A 233 -9.04 -4.52 -13.50
CA LEU A 233 -7.86 -3.73 -13.16
C LEU A 233 -7.61 -3.70 -11.65
N SER A 234 -8.66 -3.79 -10.83
CA SER A 234 -8.51 -3.91 -9.38
C SER A 234 -7.65 -5.12 -9.03
N ARG A 235 -7.79 -6.27 -9.71
CA ARG A 235 -7.02 -7.49 -9.43
C ARG A 235 -5.50 -7.33 -9.53
N PHE A 236 -5.01 -6.30 -10.22
CA PHE A 236 -3.58 -5.98 -10.29
C PHE A 236 -3.07 -5.09 -9.15
N SER A 237 -3.98 -4.47 -8.40
CA SER A 237 -3.69 -3.70 -7.19
C SER A 237 -3.47 -4.63 -5.99
N PRO A 238 -2.43 -4.44 -5.18
CA PRO A 238 -2.31 -5.09 -3.87
C PRO A 238 -3.46 -4.72 -2.92
N TYR A 239 -4.08 -3.53 -3.07
CA TYR A 239 -5.17 -3.08 -2.21
C TYR A 239 -6.54 -3.62 -2.61
N SER A 240 -6.73 -4.15 -3.82
CA SER A 240 -8.03 -4.75 -4.18
C SER A 240 -8.32 -6.01 -3.38
N MET A 241 -7.29 -6.69 -2.89
CA MET A 241 -7.42 -7.82 -1.97
C MET A 241 -7.95 -7.43 -0.59
N LEU A 242 -8.25 -6.14 -0.35
CA LEU A 242 -9.04 -5.67 0.80
C LEU A 242 -10.56 -5.70 0.55
N TYR A 243 -10.96 -5.73 -0.72
CA TYR A 243 -12.35 -5.60 -1.15
C TYR A 243 -12.87 -6.88 -1.79
N HIS A 244 -11.98 -7.69 -2.37
CA HIS A 244 -12.31 -8.98 -2.96
C HIS A 244 -11.30 -10.03 -2.49
N PRO A 245 -11.67 -10.99 -1.62
CA PRO A 245 -10.79 -12.08 -1.26
C PRO A 245 -10.59 -12.94 -2.52
N VAL A 246 -9.34 -13.06 -2.94
CA VAL A 246 -9.00 -13.86 -4.12
C VAL A 246 -8.45 -15.18 -3.62
N SER A 247 -8.95 -16.28 -4.18
CA SER A 247 -8.35 -17.60 -3.94
C SER A 247 -6.93 -17.64 -4.51
N TYR A 248 -6.09 -18.51 -3.94
CA TYR A 248 -4.73 -18.71 -4.42
C TYR A 248 -4.67 -18.94 -5.93
N ASN A 249 -4.10 -17.97 -6.65
CA ASN A 249 -3.72 -18.13 -8.05
C ASN A 249 -2.24 -17.78 -8.19
N GLY A 250 -1.44 -18.75 -8.64
CA GLY A 250 0.01 -18.59 -8.80
C GLY A 250 0.39 -17.41 -9.70
N LEU A 251 -0.47 -17.02 -10.65
CA LEU A 251 -0.25 -15.85 -11.50
C LEU A 251 -0.21 -14.53 -10.71
N PHE A 252 -1.08 -14.37 -9.70
CA PHE A 252 -1.05 -13.16 -8.85
C PHE A 252 0.20 -13.10 -7.99
N LEU A 253 0.67 -14.25 -7.50
CA LEU A 253 1.91 -14.32 -6.74
C LEU A 253 3.12 -13.91 -7.58
N VAL A 254 3.19 -14.39 -8.84
CA VAL A 254 4.24 -13.98 -9.80
C VAL A 254 4.14 -12.47 -10.10
N TRP A 255 2.93 -11.94 -10.24
CA TRP A 255 2.72 -10.50 -10.45
C TRP A 255 3.22 -9.65 -9.28
N TYR A 256 2.87 -10.01 -8.03
CA TYR A 256 3.33 -9.26 -6.85
C TYR A 256 4.84 -9.38 -6.65
N LEU A 257 5.45 -10.54 -6.94
CA LEU A 257 6.90 -10.68 -6.98
C LEU A 257 7.55 -9.74 -8.01
N ALA A 258 6.94 -9.62 -9.20
CA ALA A 258 7.41 -8.67 -10.21
C ALA A 258 7.29 -7.22 -9.74
N LEU A 259 6.20 -6.86 -9.04
CA LEU A 259 6.03 -5.53 -8.44
C LEU A 259 7.09 -5.24 -7.37
N ILE A 260 7.41 -6.19 -6.50
CA ILE A 260 8.46 -6.05 -5.48
C ILE A 260 9.79 -5.70 -6.16
N VAL A 261 10.19 -6.49 -7.16
CA VAL A 261 11.44 -6.27 -7.91
C VAL A 261 11.42 -4.92 -8.63
N LEU A 262 10.33 -4.60 -9.33
CA LEU A 262 10.18 -3.35 -10.07
C LEU A 262 10.32 -2.14 -9.15
N PHE A 263 9.54 -2.08 -8.08
CA PHE A 263 9.53 -0.93 -7.17
C PHE A 263 10.82 -0.83 -6.34
N TYR A 264 11.45 -1.96 -6.00
CA TYR A 264 12.79 -1.96 -5.44
C TYR A 264 13.82 -1.33 -6.41
N MET A 265 13.80 -1.70 -7.70
CA MET A 265 14.68 -1.12 -8.71
C MET A 265 14.41 0.38 -8.92
N VAL A 266 13.14 0.79 -8.92
CA VAL A 266 12.74 2.20 -8.98
C VAL A 266 13.26 2.97 -7.76
N ALA A 267 13.10 2.42 -6.56
CA ALA A 267 13.64 3.01 -5.33
C ALA A 267 15.17 3.15 -5.42
N GLN A 268 15.87 2.10 -5.87
CA GLN A 268 17.32 2.10 -5.97
C GLN A 268 17.84 3.08 -7.01
N GLY A 269 17.18 3.18 -8.17
CA GLY A 269 17.52 4.13 -9.23
C GLY A 269 17.25 5.58 -8.81
N SER A 270 16.09 5.83 -8.20
CA SER A 270 15.71 7.14 -7.69
C SER A 270 16.63 7.61 -6.57
N PHE A 271 16.93 6.76 -5.58
CA PHE A 271 17.79 7.14 -4.47
C PHE A 271 19.23 7.45 -4.89
N GLN A 272 19.75 6.77 -5.92
CA GLN A 272 21.07 7.08 -6.48
C GLN A 272 21.11 8.47 -7.12
N ARG A 273 20.05 8.84 -7.84
CA ARG A 273 19.93 10.13 -8.55
C ARG A 273 19.50 11.30 -7.65
N ALA A 274 19.02 11.01 -6.44
CA ALA A 274 18.59 12.02 -5.49
C ALA A 274 19.76 12.92 -5.07
N ARG A 275 19.57 14.24 -5.13
CA ARG A 275 20.55 15.21 -4.60
C ARG A 275 20.30 15.42 -3.11
N PRO A 276 21.33 15.32 -2.24
CA PRO A 276 21.15 15.45 -0.80
C PRO A 276 20.54 16.77 -0.35
N GLU A 277 20.86 17.84 -1.08
CA GLU A 277 20.34 19.19 -0.87
C GLU A 277 18.81 19.28 -0.98
N ARG A 278 18.17 18.32 -1.67
CA ARG A 278 16.72 18.35 -1.91
C ARG A 278 15.90 17.51 -0.95
N PHE A 279 16.51 16.93 0.09
CA PHE A 279 15.78 16.08 1.03
C PHE A 279 14.74 16.82 1.88
N ASN A 280 14.82 18.16 1.98
CA ASN A 280 13.83 18.98 2.68
C ASN A 280 12.65 19.43 1.80
N HIS A 281 12.68 19.19 0.49
CA HIS A 281 11.56 19.53 -0.39
C HIS A 281 10.45 18.47 -0.33
N LEU A 282 9.20 18.90 -0.55
CA LEU A 282 8.03 18.01 -0.60
C LEU A 282 8.26 16.83 -1.57
N PHE A 283 8.80 17.12 -2.76
CA PHE A 283 9.23 16.11 -3.73
C PHE A 283 10.71 16.27 -4.04
N ILE A 284 11.45 15.15 -4.06
CA ILE A 284 12.89 15.15 -4.32
C ILE A 284 13.19 15.47 -5.78
N PHE A 285 12.28 15.06 -6.66
CA PHE A 285 12.39 15.28 -8.10
C PHE A 285 11.36 16.30 -8.59
N PRO A 286 11.78 17.36 -9.31
CA PRO A 286 10.87 18.35 -9.86
C PRO A 286 9.87 17.78 -10.88
N TRP A 287 10.23 16.67 -11.55
CA TRP A 287 9.34 16.01 -12.49
C TRP A 287 8.21 15.24 -11.79
N VAL A 288 8.44 14.77 -10.54
CA VAL A 288 7.40 14.12 -9.73
C VAL A 288 6.35 15.13 -9.30
N TRP A 289 6.75 16.37 -8.97
CA TRP A 289 5.79 17.47 -8.74
C TRP A 289 4.88 17.68 -9.95
N ARG A 290 5.44 17.67 -11.16
CA ARG A 290 4.66 17.84 -12.40
C ARG A 290 3.66 16.70 -12.61
N ALA A 291 4.13 15.45 -12.44
CA ALA A 291 3.27 14.28 -12.56
C ALA A 291 2.16 14.29 -11.49
N PHE A 292 2.50 14.59 -10.24
CA PHE A 292 1.55 14.70 -9.14
C PHE A 292 0.49 15.78 -9.42
N SER A 293 0.89 16.96 -9.89
CA SER A 293 -0.06 18.03 -10.17
C SER A 293 -1.01 17.72 -11.33
N VAL A 294 -0.54 16.98 -12.34
CA VAL A 294 -1.37 16.51 -13.47
C VAL A 294 -2.34 15.42 -13.01
N CYS A 295 -1.87 14.45 -12.23
CA CYS A 295 -2.75 13.42 -11.68
C CYS A 295 -3.76 14.01 -10.70
N PHE A 296 -3.35 14.94 -9.84
CA PHE A 296 -4.22 15.60 -8.88
C PHE A 296 -5.29 16.46 -9.58
N SER A 297 -4.93 17.22 -10.61
CA SER A 297 -5.91 17.99 -11.38
C SER A 297 -6.91 17.11 -12.12
N LEU A 298 -6.46 15.97 -12.65
CA LEU A 298 -7.35 14.97 -13.24
C LEU A 298 -8.33 14.39 -12.20
N VAL A 299 -7.84 13.96 -11.04
CA VAL A 299 -8.68 13.36 -9.99
C VAL A 299 -9.69 14.37 -9.45
N VAL A 300 -9.28 15.60 -9.15
CA VAL A 300 -10.18 16.65 -8.67
C VAL A 300 -11.19 17.02 -9.76
N GLY A 301 -10.74 17.13 -11.01
CA GLY A 301 -11.62 17.41 -12.15
C GLY A 301 -12.69 16.34 -12.33
N SER A 302 -12.32 15.06 -12.27
CA SER A 302 -13.24 13.93 -12.40
C SER A 302 -14.19 13.82 -11.18
N PHE A 303 -13.71 14.07 -9.96
CA PHE A 303 -14.56 14.03 -8.77
C PHE A 303 -15.61 15.14 -8.78
N ILE A 304 -15.23 16.39 -9.09
CA ILE A 304 -16.18 17.51 -9.19
C ILE A 304 -17.20 17.25 -10.29
N ALA A 305 -16.74 16.77 -11.45
CA ALA A 305 -17.60 16.33 -12.54
C ALA A 305 -18.64 15.29 -12.07
N ALA A 306 -18.19 14.20 -11.44
CA ALA A 306 -19.07 13.14 -10.93
C ALA A 306 -20.09 13.66 -9.90
N THR A 307 -19.71 14.60 -9.03
CA THR A 307 -20.64 15.21 -8.05
C THR A 307 -21.66 16.17 -8.65
N GLN A 308 -21.48 16.64 -9.89
CA GLN A 308 -22.45 17.49 -10.58
C GLN A 308 -23.45 16.71 -11.45
N ILE A 309 -23.10 15.47 -11.85
CA ILE A 309 -23.98 14.56 -12.62
C ILE A 309 -25.27 14.23 -11.86
N THR A 310 -25.28 14.30 -10.52
CA THR A 310 -26.49 14.11 -9.72
C THR A 310 -27.56 15.18 -9.97
N ASN A 311 -27.22 16.32 -10.57
CA ASN A 311 -28.16 17.43 -10.82
C ASN A 311 -28.30 17.85 -12.29
N SER A 312 -27.47 17.37 -13.23
CA SER A 312 -27.60 17.70 -14.65
C SER A 312 -27.19 16.54 -15.57
N THR A 313 -27.97 16.32 -16.62
CA THR A 313 -27.77 15.26 -17.63
C THR A 313 -26.67 15.55 -18.65
N ASP A 314 -25.92 16.65 -18.49
CA ASP A 314 -24.94 17.09 -19.48
C ASP A 314 -23.56 16.46 -19.23
N VAL A 315 -23.39 15.29 -19.87
CA VAL A 315 -22.15 14.53 -20.00
C VAL A 315 -20.95 15.36 -20.49
N SER A 316 -21.22 16.47 -21.19
CA SER A 316 -20.19 17.41 -21.66
C SER A 316 -19.35 17.98 -20.51
N PHE A 317 -19.94 18.21 -19.33
CA PHE A 317 -19.23 18.79 -18.19
C PHE A 317 -18.15 17.84 -17.63
N VAL A 318 -18.40 16.53 -17.68
CA VAL A 318 -17.50 15.50 -17.15
C VAL A 318 -16.19 15.38 -17.93
N VAL A 319 -16.25 15.68 -19.22
CA VAL A 319 -15.10 15.62 -20.13
C VAL A 319 -14.37 16.95 -20.19
N TRP A 320 -15.11 18.06 -20.26
CA TRP A 320 -14.52 19.38 -20.40
C TRP A 320 -13.89 19.90 -19.10
N PHE A 321 -14.35 19.47 -17.92
CA PHE A 321 -13.81 19.97 -16.64
C PHE A 321 -12.40 19.43 -16.30
N PRO A 322 -12.08 18.13 -16.46
CA PRO A 322 -10.71 17.63 -16.33
C PRO A 322 -9.78 18.22 -17.40
N ILE A 323 -10.27 18.35 -18.65
CA ILE A 323 -9.51 18.93 -19.76
C ILE A 323 -9.23 20.42 -19.50
N SER A 324 -10.22 21.20 -19.08
CA SER A 324 -10.02 22.61 -18.73
C SER A 324 -9.15 22.77 -17.49
N SER A 325 -9.25 21.88 -16.50
CA SER A 325 -8.35 21.84 -15.34
C SER A 325 -6.90 21.57 -15.75
N LEU A 326 -6.68 20.67 -16.73
CA LEU A 326 -5.36 20.44 -17.33
C LEU A 326 -4.85 21.65 -18.13
N ILE A 327 -5.72 22.33 -18.87
CA ILE A 327 -5.38 23.55 -19.63
C ILE A 327 -5.01 24.69 -18.67
N ILE A 328 -5.83 24.93 -17.63
CA ILE A 328 -5.57 25.93 -16.59
C ILE A 328 -4.26 25.60 -15.86
N TRP A 329 -4.02 24.34 -15.53
CA TRP A 329 -2.74 23.90 -14.97
C TRP A 329 -1.58 24.20 -15.93
N GLY A 330 -1.72 23.92 -17.22
CA GLY A 330 -0.74 24.24 -18.25
C GLY A 330 -0.42 25.74 -18.33
N ILE A 331 -1.45 26.59 -18.23
CA ILE A 331 -1.31 28.06 -18.21
C ILE A 331 -0.57 28.51 -16.95
N PHE A 332 -0.97 28.04 -15.77
CA PHE A 332 -0.28 28.34 -14.50
C PHE A 332 1.18 27.86 -14.49
N TYR A 333 1.43 26.70 -15.08
CA TYR A 333 2.78 26.16 -15.23
C TYR A 333 3.65 27.03 -16.15
N TYR A 334 3.12 27.44 -17.31
CA TYR A 334 3.86 28.26 -18.26
C TYR A 334 4.16 29.67 -17.70
N THR A 335 3.17 30.27 -17.04
CA THR A 335 3.27 31.60 -16.42
C THR A 335 4.23 31.63 -15.21
N SER A 336 4.18 30.63 -14.32
CA SER A 336 5.13 30.52 -13.20
C SER A 336 6.58 30.31 -13.67
N ARG A 337 6.79 29.52 -14.72
CA ARG A 337 8.13 29.34 -15.33
C ARG A 337 8.62 30.62 -16.01
N TRP A 338 7.73 31.35 -16.68
CA TRP A 338 8.05 32.62 -17.31
C TRP A 338 8.45 33.69 -16.28
N MET A 339 7.71 33.79 -15.17
CA MET A 339 8.04 34.70 -14.06
C MET A 339 9.37 34.34 -13.38
N GLY A 340 9.63 33.05 -13.13
CA GLY A 340 10.91 32.61 -12.55
C GLY A 340 12.13 32.91 -13.43
N ASN A 341 11.99 32.80 -14.75
CA ASN A 341 13.06 33.17 -15.69
C ASN A 341 13.27 34.69 -15.80
N ARG A 342 12.24 35.49 -15.52
CA ARG A 342 12.33 36.97 -15.55
C ARG A 342 13.11 37.49 -14.35
N ASN A 343 12.83 36.95 -13.16
CA ASN A 343 13.56 37.30 -11.93
C ASN A 343 15.06 36.95 -12.00
N HIS A 344 15.43 35.90 -12.74
CA HIS A 344 16.85 35.57 -12.99
C HIS A 344 17.54 36.48 -14.01
N ARG A 345 16.78 37.16 -14.88
CA ARG A 345 17.33 38.14 -15.84
C ARG A 345 17.43 39.55 -15.28
N GLU A 346 16.68 39.87 -14.23
CA GLU A 346 16.73 41.15 -13.53
C GLU A 346 17.75 41.16 -12.38
N ALA A 347 18.32 39.99 -12.04
CA ALA A 347 19.36 39.82 -11.02
C ALA A 347 20.80 39.72 -11.60
N HIS A 348 20.94 39.87 -12.92
CA HIS A 348 22.19 40.01 -13.67
C HIS A 348 22.16 41.33 -14.41
#